data_AF-A0A382WXA5-F1
#
_entry.id   AF-A0A382WXA5-F1
#
_cell.length_a   1.000
_cell.length_b   1.000
_cell.length_c   1.000
_cell.angle_alpha   90.00
_cell.angle_beta   90.00
_cell.angle_gamma   90.00
#
_symmetry.space_group_name_H-M   'P 1'
#
loop_
_entity.id
_entity.type
_entity.pdbx_description
1 polymer ?
#
loop_
_entity_poly.entity_id
_entity_poly.type
_entity_poly.pdbx_seq_one_letter_code
_entity_poly.pdbx_strand_id
1 'polypeptide(L)'
;MPMREGKPFDGIRVAEFGQFIAVPFCGQMLADGGAEVIKIETPSGDPTRRFNPLAQGESRIFLSRNRGKQSLPLRLSHPEARPVINQLLNWADVVLINFRPGLEKELGLEPHDLLLVHPRLVIASVTAFGKRGTDAGLSGMDIVLQARSGLMAANGRMLEGRPASGDPVSA
;
A
#
# COMPACT_ATOMS: atom_id res chain seq x y z
N MET A 1 30.26 17.17 -0.85
CA MET A 1 29.43 16.83 0.33
C MET A 1 29.88 15.46 0.79
N PRO A 2 30.44 15.28 1.99
CA PRO A 2 30.74 13.93 2.48
C PRO A 2 29.42 13.17 2.62
N MET A 3 29.37 11.95 2.09
CA MET A 3 28.21 11.08 2.23
C MET A 3 28.05 10.76 3.72
N ARG A 4 26.86 10.97 4.29
CA ARG A 4 26.56 10.51 5.65
C ARG A 4 26.69 8.99 5.68
N GLU A 5 27.38 8.44 6.67
CA GLU A 5 27.34 7.01 6.99
C GLU A 5 25.93 6.67 7.46
N GLY A 6 25.21 5.84 6.68
CA GLY A 6 23.81 5.46 6.92
C GLY A 6 23.01 5.35 5.63
N LYS A 7 21.93 4.57 5.62
CA LYS A 7 21.00 4.55 4.50
C LYS A 7 20.08 5.80 4.54
N PRO A 8 19.49 6.22 3.40
CA PRO A 8 18.75 7.47 3.31
C PRO A 8 17.56 7.65 4.26
N PHE A 9 16.99 6.55 4.76
CA PHE A 9 15.81 6.55 5.64
C PHE A 9 16.10 5.92 7.02
N ASP A 10 17.38 5.83 7.42
CA ASP A 10 17.72 5.36 8.77
C ASP A 10 17.02 6.23 9.84
N GLY A 11 16.41 5.56 10.82
CA GLY A 11 15.66 6.19 11.91
C GLY A 11 14.23 6.61 11.57
N ILE A 12 13.78 6.45 10.32
CA ILE A 12 12.41 6.73 9.91
C ILE A 12 11.50 5.53 10.21
N ARG A 13 10.34 5.81 10.82
CA ARG A 13 9.33 4.80 11.17
C ARG A 13 8.12 4.90 10.28
N VAL A 14 7.69 3.76 9.73
CA VAL A 14 6.61 3.70 8.73
C VAL A 14 5.52 2.73 9.19
N ALA A 15 4.28 3.24 9.26
CA ALA A 15 3.09 2.42 9.41
C ALA A 15 2.43 2.22 8.03
N GLU A 16 2.51 1.00 7.51
CA GLU A 16 1.94 0.61 6.22
C GLU A 16 0.63 -0.13 6.42
N PHE A 17 -0.51 0.50 6.11
CA PHE A 17 -1.83 -0.16 6.13
C PHE A 17 -2.26 -0.67 4.75
N GLY A 18 -1.41 -0.49 3.74
CA GLY A 18 -1.76 -0.83 2.37
C GLY A 18 -1.65 -2.31 2.04
N GLN A 19 -2.38 -2.71 1.01
CA GLN A 19 -2.44 -4.08 0.51
C GLN A 19 -2.04 -4.16 -0.96
N PHE A 20 -1.81 -5.38 -1.45
CA PHE A 20 -1.48 -5.66 -2.84
C PHE A 20 -0.10 -5.14 -3.25
N ILE A 21 -0.02 -4.19 -4.19
CA ILE A 21 1.23 -3.85 -4.88
C ILE A 21 1.68 -2.42 -4.62
N ALA A 22 0.85 -1.40 -4.91
CA ALA A 22 1.30 0.00 -4.97
C ALA A 22 1.94 0.49 -3.66
N VAL A 23 1.22 0.36 -2.53
CA VAL A 23 1.74 0.76 -1.22
C VAL A 23 2.80 -0.21 -0.70
N PRO A 24 2.62 -1.55 -0.78
CA PRO A 24 3.69 -2.47 -0.41
C PRO A 24 5.01 -2.24 -1.16
N PHE A 25 4.96 -1.88 -2.43
CA PHE A 25 6.15 -1.50 -3.20
C PHE A 25 6.82 -0.24 -2.63
N CYS A 26 6.05 0.81 -2.32
CA CYS A 26 6.57 2.01 -1.67
C CYS A 26 7.22 1.69 -0.31
N GLY A 27 6.53 0.96 0.57
CA GLY A 27 7.08 0.57 1.87
C GLY A 27 8.32 -0.30 1.75
N GLN A 28 8.40 -1.16 0.72
CA GLN A 28 9.58 -1.96 0.46
C GLN A 28 10.78 -1.07 0.09
N MET A 29 10.59 -0.06 -0.75
CA MET A 29 11.66 0.88 -1.10
C MET A 29 12.16 1.66 0.13
N LEU A 30 11.25 2.04 1.03
CA LEU A 30 11.60 2.69 2.30
C LEU A 30 12.43 1.76 3.20
N ALA A 31 12.00 0.50 3.34
CA ALA A 31 12.74 -0.52 4.11
C ALA A 31 14.13 -0.81 3.52
N ASP A 32 14.25 -0.94 2.19
CA ASP A 32 15.53 -1.10 1.52
C ASP A 32 16.47 0.08 1.81
N GLY A 33 15.91 1.29 1.88
CA GLY A 33 16.60 2.52 2.27
C GLY A 33 16.77 2.74 3.77
N GLY A 34 16.47 1.76 4.63
CA GLY A 34 16.80 1.78 6.06
C GLY A 34 15.66 2.10 7.02
N ALA A 35 14.46 2.39 6.51
CA ALA A 35 13.31 2.68 7.37
C ALA A 35 12.85 1.44 8.14
N GLU A 36 12.36 1.65 9.36
CA GLU A 36 11.64 0.64 10.13
C GLU A 36 10.18 0.62 9.66
N VAL A 37 9.81 -0.42 8.91
CA VAL A 37 8.47 -0.53 8.32
C VAL A 37 7.67 -1.63 9.00
N ILE A 38 6.56 -1.23 9.63
CA ILE A 38 5.54 -2.16 10.14
C ILE A 38 4.40 -2.20 9.14
N LYS A 39 4.17 -3.37 8.54
CA LYS A 39 3.01 -3.67 7.72
C LYS A 39 1.86 -4.15 8.60
N ILE A 40 0.75 -3.44 8.57
CA ILE A 40 -0.48 -3.82 9.24
C ILE A 40 -1.31 -4.64 8.26
N GLU A 41 -1.55 -5.91 8.60
CA GLU A 41 -2.29 -6.85 7.76
C GLU A 41 -3.59 -7.27 8.45
N THR A 42 -4.58 -7.76 7.70
CA THR A 42 -5.71 -8.45 8.33
C THR A 42 -5.21 -9.70 9.06
N PRO A 43 -5.99 -10.29 10.00
CA PRO A 43 -5.61 -11.56 10.62
C PRO A 43 -5.37 -12.72 9.63
N SER A 44 -5.93 -12.62 8.42
CA SER A 44 -5.71 -13.55 7.31
C SER A 44 -4.52 -13.20 6.41
N GLY A 45 -3.78 -12.13 6.71
CA GLY A 45 -2.67 -11.61 5.91
C GLY A 45 -3.10 -10.89 4.62
N ASP A 46 -2.13 -10.20 4.01
CA ASP A 46 -2.25 -9.57 2.70
C ASP A 46 -2.70 -10.60 1.66
N PRO A 47 -3.70 -10.29 0.80
CA PRO A 47 -4.18 -11.19 -0.24
C PRO A 47 -3.07 -11.77 -1.12
N THR A 48 -2.01 -11.01 -1.38
CA THR A 48 -0.89 -11.45 -2.23
C THR A 48 -0.15 -12.66 -1.68
N ARG A 49 -0.21 -12.95 -0.37
CA ARG A 49 0.35 -14.17 0.25
C ARG A 49 -0.18 -15.46 -0.37
N ARG A 50 -1.39 -15.41 -0.96
CA ARG A 50 -2.07 -16.56 -1.58
C ARG A 50 -1.95 -16.60 -3.10
N PHE A 51 -1.30 -15.62 -3.72
CA PHE A 51 -1.16 -15.56 -5.17
C PHE A 51 0.02 -16.42 -5.61
N ASN A 52 -0.23 -17.52 -6.32
CA ASN A 52 0.81 -18.45 -6.79
C ASN A 52 1.79 -18.82 -5.64
N PRO A 53 1.29 -19.47 -4.57
CA PRO A 53 2.05 -19.67 -3.34
C PRO A 53 3.30 -20.53 -3.60
N LEU A 54 4.40 -20.14 -2.97
CA LEU A 54 5.65 -20.90 -2.94
C LEU A 54 5.73 -21.80 -1.70
N ALA A 55 5.10 -21.36 -0.61
CA ALA A 55 4.95 -22.08 0.64
C ALA A 55 3.69 -21.59 1.37
N GLN A 56 3.35 -22.21 2.50
CA GLN A 56 2.21 -21.79 3.30
C GLN A 56 2.35 -20.32 3.76
N GLY A 57 1.43 -19.46 3.30
CA GLY A 57 1.42 -18.04 3.68
C GLY A 57 2.44 -17.17 2.94
N GLU A 58 3.21 -17.74 2.01
CA GLU A 58 4.29 -17.07 1.30
C GLU A 58 4.15 -17.24 -0.22
N SER A 59 4.26 -16.11 -0.93
CA SER A 59 4.26 -16.07 -2.39
C SER A 59 5.41 -15.23 -2.92
N ARG A 60 5.77 -15.45 -4.19
CA ARG A 60 6.80 -14.65 -4.87
C ARG A 60 6.46 -13.15 -4.82
N ILE A 61 5.20 -12.80 -5.04
CA ILE A 61 4.73 -11.42 -5.03
C ILE A 61 4.87 -10.83 -3.64
N PHE A 62 4.34 -11.52 -2.63
CA PHE A 62 4.37 -11.03 -1.25
C PHE A 62 5.81 -10.82 -0.77
N LEU A 63 6.67 -11.82 -0.94
CA LEU A 63 8.08 -11.75 -0.56
C LEU A 63 8.81 -10.61 -1.27
N SER A 64 8.61 -10.48 -2.58
CA SER A 64 9.27 -9.42 -3.37
C SER A 64 8.82 -8.01 -3.00
N ARG A 65 7.64 -7.84 -2.41
CA ARG A 65 7.07 -6.53 -2.03
C ARG A 65 7.08 -6.27 -0.54
N ASN A 66 7.50 -7.22 0.29
CA ASN A 66 7.46 -7.08 1.76
C ASN A 66 8.74 -7.52 2.48
N ARG A 67 9.81 -7.83 1.76
CA ARG A 67 11.14 -8.01 2.36
C ARG A 67 11.55 -6.80 3.21
N GLY A 68 12.23 -7.06 4.32
CA GLY A 68 12.74 -6.01 5.23
C GLY A 68 11.69 -5.37 6.14
N LYS A 69 10.42 -5.79 6.06
CA LYS A 69 9.33 -5.27 6.90
C LYS A 69 9.02 -6.21 8.06
N GLN A 70 8.50 -5.64 9.14
CA GLN A 70 7.79 -6.37 10.18
C GLN A 70 6.29 -6.46 9.82
N SER A 71 5.59 -7.47 10.33
CA SER A 71 4.15 -7.65 10.10
C SER A 71 3.38 -7.68 11.41
N LEU A 72 2.27 -6.95 11.44
CA LEU A 72 1.32 -6.88 12.56
C LEU A 72 -0.08 -7.27 12.07
N PRO A 73 -0.59 -8.47 12.41
CA PRO A 73 -1.97 -8.84 12.14
C PRO A 73 -2.93 -8.05 13.03
N LEU A 74 -3.78 -7.22 12.43
CA LEU A 74 -4.77 -6.39 13.11
C LEU A 74 -6.05 -6.26 12.27
N ARG A 75 -7.20 -6.55 12.87
CA ARG A 75 -8.50 -6.25 12.26
C ARG A 75 -8.87 -4.80 12.55
N LEU A 76 -8.62 -3.90 11.60
CA LEU A 76 -8.84 -2.45 11.78
C LEU A 76 -10.28 -2.06 12.12
N SER A 77 -11.27 -2.85 11.67
CA SER A 77 -12.68 -2.61 11.97
C SER A 77 -13.11 -3.08 13.37
N HIS A 78 -12.24 -3.76 14.12
CA HIS A 78 -12.56 -4.22 15.46
C HIS A 78 -12.60 -3.03 16.43
N PRO A 79 -13.61 -2.92 17.32
CA PRO A 79 -13.71 -1.78 18.25
C PRO A 79 -12.44 -1.56 19.08
N GLU A 80 -11.78 -2.65 19.49
CA GLU A 80 -10.56 -2.62 20.29
C GLU A 80 -9.28 -2.38 19.48
N ALA A 81 -9.36 -2.22 18.16
CA ALA A 81 -8.18 -1.91 17.34
C ALA A 81 -7.74 -0.45 17.51
N ARG A 82 -8.64 0.45 17.95
CA ARG A 82 -8.38 1.89 18.01
C ARG A 82 -7.16 2.27 18.87
N PRO A 83 -6.97 1.72 20.09
CA PRO A 83 -5.79 2.03 20.89
C PRO A 83 -4.49 1.60 20.20
N VAL A 84 -4.47 0.45 19.52
CA VAL A 84 -3.30 -0.03 18.76
C VAL A 84 -3.01 0.89 17.58
N ILE A 85 -4.04 1.27 16.81
CA ILE A 85 -3.90 2.22 15.70
C ILE A 85 -3.32 3.55 16.19
N ASN A 86 -3.84 4.10 17.29
CA ASN A 86 -3.34 5.35 17.86
C ASN A 86 -1.87 5.26 18.32
N GLN A 87 -1.46 4.13 18.90
CA GLN A 87 -0.05 3.91 19.25
C GLN A 87 0.84 3.85 18.02
N LEU A 88 0.40 3.18 16.95
CA LEU A 88 1.13 3.15 15.67
C LEU A 88 1.27 4.55 15.06
N LEU A 89 0.20 5.34 15.07
CA LEU A 89 0.20 6.71 14.56
C LEU A 89 1.11 7.64 15.37
N ASN A 90 1.17 7.47 16.69
CA ASN A 90 2.08 8.21 17.57
C ASN A 90 3.55 7.82 17.37
N TRP A 91 3.80 6.56 16.98
CA TRP A 91 5.13 6.02 16.78
C TRP A 91 5.69 6.35 15.39
N ALA A 92 4.83 6.40 14.36
CA ALA A 92 5.24 6.56 12.97
C ALA A 92 5.63 8.00 12.61
N ASP A 93 6.54 8.13 11.65
CA ASP A 93 6.82 9.37 10.93
C ASP A 93 6.05 9.41 9.60
N VAL A 94 5.84 8.23 9.00
CA VAL A 94 5.17 8.06 7.70
C VAL A 94 4.01 7.07 7.81
N VAL A 95 2.87 7.43 7.22
CA VAL A 95 1.72 6.54 7.07
C VAL A 95 1.46 6.28 5.59
N LEU A 96 1.38 5.00 5.20
CA LEU A 96 1.08 4.59 3.83
C LEU A 96 -0.28 3.89 3.75
N ILE A 97 -1.19 4.39 2.91
CA ILE A 97 -2.54 3.84 2.72
C ILE A 97 -2.93 3.72 1.24
N ASN A 98 -3.66 2.67 0.87
CA ASN A 98 -4.30 2.54 -0.44
C ASN A 98 -5.72 1.97 -0.36
N PHE A 99 -6.50 2.49 0.60
CA PHE A 99 -7.90 2.12 0.74
C PHE A 99 -8.75 2.61 -0.44
N ARG A 100 -9.85 1.91 -0.69
CA ARG A 100 -10.90 2.42 -1.58
C ARG A 100 -11.44 3.75 -1.01
N PRO A 101 -11.86 4.70 -1.86
CA PRO A 101 -12.43 5.97 -1.39
C PRO A 101 -13.49 5.77 -0.29
N GLY A 102 -13.37 6.52 0.80
CA GLY A 102 -14.29 6.52 1.94
C GLY A 102 -13.95 5.52 3.04
N LEU A 103 -13.25 4.42 2.75
CA LEU A 103 -12.89 3.43 3.77
C LEU A 103 -11.88 4.01 4.77
N GLU A 104 -11.00 4.90 4.34
CA GLU A 104 -10.11 5.65 5.24
C GLU A 104 -10.89 6.41 6.30
N LYS A 105 -12.04 7.00 5.95
CA LYS A 105 -12.89 7.73 6.89
C LYS A 105 -13.62 6.76 7.83
N GLU A 106 -14.16 5.66 7.29
CA GLU A 106 -14.76 4.58 8.11
C GLU A 106 -13.78 4.02 9.15
N LEU A 107 -12.50 3.92 8.79
CA LEU A 107 -11.43 3.41 9.67
C LEU A 107 -10.79 4.49 10.53
N GLY A 108 -11.17 5.77 10.40
CA GLY A 108 -10.54 6.88 11.13
C GLY A 108 -9.05 7.06 10.77
N LEU A 109 -8.72 6.86 9.51
CA LEU A 109 -7.40 7.01 8.89
C LEU A 109 -7.45 8.01 7.72
N GLU A 110 -8.43 8.91 7.72
CA GLU A 110 -8.53 9.97 6.72
C GLU A 110 -7.35 10.95 6.89
N PRO A 111 -6.58 11.25 5.82
CA PRO A 111 -5.36 12.04 5.93
C PRO A 111 -5.51 13.46 6.53
N HIS A 112 -6.57 14.19 6.20
CA HIS A 112 -6.84 15.50 6.77
C HIS A 112 -7.08 15.40 8.29
N ASP A 113 -7.94 14.47 8.72
CA ASP A 113 -8.25 14.27 10.15
C ASP A 113 -6.99 13.87 10.94
N LEU A 114 -6.15 13.00 10.36
CA LEU A 114 -4.89 12.58 10.98
C LEU A 114 -3.89 13.74 11.13
N LEU A 115 -3.80 14.65 10.16
CA LEU A 115 -2.87 15.78 10.22
C LEU A 115 -3.27 16.85 11.23
N LEU A 116 -4.57 16.92 11.59
CA LEU A 116 -5.03 17.80 12.68
C LEU A 116 -4.50 17.33 14.04
N VAL A 117 -4.34 16.01 14.23
CA VAL A 117 -3.88 15.40 15.49
C VAL A 117 -2.35 15.20 15.49
N HIS A 118 -1.79 14.81 14.34
CA HIS A 118 -0.37 14.50 14.17
C HIS A 118 0.24 15.36 13.05
N PRO A 119 0.49 16.66 13.29
CA PRO A 119 0.91 17.61 12.26
C PRO A 119 2.30 17.34 11.66
N ARG A 120 3.08 16.42 12.27
CA ARG A 120 4.39 16.00 11.78
C ARG A 120 4.36 14.78 10.86
N LEU A 121 3.23 14.07 10.77
CA LEU A 121 3.12 12.89 9.93
C LEU A 121 3.24 13.25 8.46
N VAL A 122 3.99 12.42 7.72
CA VAL A 122 3.91 12.37 6.27
C VAL A 122 2.92 11.27 5.89
N ILE A 123 1.85 11.63 5.20
CA ILE A 123 0.82 10.67 4.79
C ILE A 123 0.85 10.52 3.28
N ALA A 124 1.16 9.31 2.80
CA ALA A 124 1.03 8.95 1.39
C ALA A 124 -0.22 8.09 1.20
N SER A 125 -1.14 8.59 0.38
CA SER A 125 -2.39 7.92 0.05
C SER A 125 -2.49 7.70 -1.45
N VAL A 126 -2.72 6.46 -1.87
CA VAL A 126 -2.88 6.08 -3.27
C VAL A 126 -4.28 5.52 -3.49
N THR A 127 -5.07 6.18 -4.32
CA THR A 127 -6.34 5.66 -4.83
C THR A 127 -6.21 5.39 -6.33
N ALA A 128 -7.12 4.60 -6.90
CA ALA A 128 -7.06 4.22 -8.30
C ALA A 128 -7.10 5.44 -9.26
N PHE A 129 -7.95 6.43 -8.96
CA PHE A 129 -8.21 7.59 -9.82
C PHE A 129 -7.86 8.93 -9.17
N GLY A 130 -7.15 8.93 -8.04
CA GLY A 130 -6.88 10.13 -7.26
C GLY A 130 -8.10 10.61 -6.45
N LYS A 131 -7.99 11.81 -5.84
CA LYS A 131 -9.03 12.40 -4.97
C LYS A 131 -9.93 13.43 -5.68
N ARG A 132 -9.70 13.70 -6.98
CA ARG A 132 -10.40 14.77 -7.72
C ARG A 132 -10.87 14.25 -9.07
N GLY A 133 -11.90 14.89 -9.62
CA GLY A 133 -12.50 14.53 -10.91
C GLY A 133 -13.65 13.53 -10.76
N THR A 134 -14.28 13.22 -11.90
CA THR A 134 -15.51 12.42 -11.96
C THR A 134 -15.33 10.98 -11.49
N ASP A 135 -14.10 10.44 -11.58
CA ASP A 135 -13.78 9.07 -11.20
C ASP A 135 -13.24 8.93 -9.78
N ALA A 136 -13.10 10.03 -9.02
CA ALA A 136 -12.47 10.01 -7.70
C ALA A 136 -13.18 9.08 -6.68
N GLY A 137 -14.48 8.85 -6.87
CA GLY A 137 -15.28 7.95 -6.03
C GLY A 137 -15.20 6.47 -6.42
N LEU A 138 -14.54 6.13 -7.54
CA LEU A 138 -14.46 4.76 -8.02
C LEU A 138 -13.33 3.99 -7.36
N SER A 139 -13.57 2.71 -7.07
CA SER A 139 -12.50 1.76 -6.79
C SER A 139 -11.89 1.25 -8.10
N GLY A 140 -10.65 0.76 -8.04
CA GLY A 140 -9.99 0.23 -9.21
C GLY A 140 -8.82 -0.66 -8.84
N MET A 141 -8.57 -1.64 -9.70
CA MET A 141 -7.38 -2.48 -9.70
C MET A 141 -6.53 -2.12 -10.91
N ASP A 142 -5.27 -2.55 -10.91
CA ASP A 142 -4.31 -2.30 -11.99
C ASP A 142 -4.90 -2.52 -13.39
N ILE A 143 -5.59 -3.65 -13.60
CA ILE A 143 -6.25 -4.00 -14.86
C ILE A 143 -7.27 -2.93 -15.32
N VAL A 144 -8.05 -2.36 -14.40
CA VAL A 144 -9.02 -1.31 -14.73
C VAL A 144 -8.29 -0.04 -15.15
N LEU A 145 -7.18 0.29 -14.47
CA LEU A 145 -6.37 1.46 -14.78
C LEU A 145 -5.65 1.32 -16.12
N GLN A 146 -5.12 0.15 -16.45
CA GLN A 146 -4.53 -0.11 -17.76
C GLN A 146 -5.56 0.11 -18.88
N ALA A 147 -6.81 -0.32 -18.69
CA ALA A 147 -7.87 -0.13 -19.67
C ALA A 147 -8.29 1.34 -19.76
N ARG A 148 -8.58 1.97 -18.61
CA ARG A 148 -9.11 3.36 -18.54
C ARG A 148 -8.09 4.39 -19.03
N SER A 149 -6.80 4.16 -18.82
CA SER A 149 -5.72 5.06 -19.27
C SER A 149 -5.40 4.96 -20.76
N GLY A 150 -5.93 3.95 -21.45
CA GLY A 150 -5.56 3.63 -22.84
C GLY A 150 -4.28 2.79 -22.96
N LEU A 151 -3.60 2.45 -21.85
CA LEU A 151 -2.37 1.66 -21.86
C LEU A 151 -2.57 0.27 -22.50
N MET A 152 -3.70 -0.40 -22.24
CA MET A 152 -3.99 -1.68 -22.90
C MET A 152 -4.03 -1.57 -24.42
N ALA A 153 -4.69 -0.53 -24.94
CA ALA A 153 -4.78 -0.31 -26.38
C ALA A 153 -3.41 0.07 -26.96
N ALA A 154 -2.66 0.93 -26.27
CA ALA A 154 -1.32 1.36 -26.69
C ALA A 154 -0.29 0.22 -26.71
N ASN A 155 -0.43 -0.79 -25.84
CA ASN A 155 0.46 -1.95 -25.82
C ASN A 155 0.33 -2.87 -27.04
N GLY A 156 -0.73 -2.74 -27.85
CA GLY A 156 -0.90 -3.48 -29.11
C GLY A 156 -1.21 -4.99 -28.97
N ARG A 157 -1.27 -5.54 -27.75
CA ARG A 157 -1.66 -6.93 -27.51
C ARG A 157 -3.17 -7.08 -27.69
N MET A 158 -3.58 -8.04 -28.51
CA MET A 158 -4.98 -8.33 -28.80
C MET A 158 -5.33 -9.77 -28.40
N LEU A 159 -6.49 -9.96 -27.76
CA LEU A 159 -7.09 -11.26 -27.49
C LEU A 159 -8.54 -11.21 -27.97
N GLU A 160 -8.92 -12.14 -28.85
CA GLU A 160 -10.28 -12.18 -29.44
C GLU A 160 -10.73 -10.85 -30.05
N GLY A 161 -9.81 -10.13 -30.70
CA GLY A 161 -10.10 -8.84 -31.33
C GLY A 161 -10.27 -7.67 -30.35
N ARG A 162 -9.93 -7.85 -29.06
CA ARG A 162 -9.98 -6.79 -28.04
C ARG A 162 -8.59 -6.50 -27.48
N PRO A 163 -8.28 -5.24 -27.11
CA PRO A 163 -7.07 -4.94 -26.37
C PRO A 163 -6.98 -5.78 -25.10
N ALA A 164 -5.82 -6.40 -24.90
CA ALA A 164 -5.52 -7.23 -23.74
C ALA A 164 -4.48 -6.54 -22.86
N SER A 165 -4.51 -6.84 -21.56
CA SER A 165 -3.48 -6.37 -20.66
C SER A 165 -2.10 -6.92 -21.01
N GLY A 166 -1.06 -6.21 -20.55
CA GLY A 166 0.24 -6.84 -20.38
C GLY A 166 0.15 -8.08 -19.49
N ASP A 167 1.20 -8.88 -19.46
CA ASP A 167 1.26 -9.95 -18.46
C ASP A 167 1.16 -9.34 -17.06
N PRO A 168 0.30 -9.87 -16.18
CA PRO A 168 0.11 -9.27 -14.87
C PRO A 168 1.43 -9.35 -14.11
N VAL A 169 1.68 -8.39 -13.20
CA VAL A 169 2.87 -8.40 -12.31
C VAL A 169 2.94 -9.67 -11.44
N SER A 170 1.84 -10.45 -11.43
CA SER A 170 1.68 -11.74 -10.76
C SER A 170 1.95 -12.99 -11.61
N ALA A 171 2.18 -12.83 -12.92
CA ALA A 171 2.53 -13.91 -13.83
C ALA A 171 4.02 -14.27 -13.74
#